data_AF-A0A2N4U1B5-F1
#
_entry.id   AF-A0A2N4U1B5-F1
#
_cell.length_a   1.000
_cell.length_b   1.000
_cell.length_c   1.000
_cell.angle_alpha   90.00
_cell.angle_beta   90.00
_cell.angle_gamma   90.00
#
_symmetry.space_group_name_H-M   'P 1'
#
loop_
_entity.id
_entity.type
_entity.pdbx_description
1 polymer ?
#
loop_
_entity_poly.entity_id
_entity_poly.type
_entity_poly.pdbx_seq_one_letter_code
_entity_poly.pdbx_strand_id
1 'polypeptide(L)'
;MECVTRDIHQRLKGFRLDSVNHFQHVDSAVNDRRRLRALASYRILDTEYEEAFHELVLLAATICDAPIAVINFIDQERQWFKAEIGLGIRETAIDISICQHGLVEHDILVIEDTQADCRTSSNPLVSSGDKDLRFYAGALLKSGPHVLGTLCVLDYRPRTLTEKQVESLDLLRRQVMRLLETRRLQFTQREAIQELDLMRRDLHSHAYQDHLTGLLNRRAFEKRLELEIESVTSAALPSMLLMLDLNDFKNVNDTRGHKFGDAILKAAALNLRDATRSADVLARWGGDEFLILLPSTDEHVAQQIAQRLKQALKNLRVAEESIDLSAGLGIVQVSHFSSVEELMQDVDVAMYTDKRKNKDRSALIGRHNVRENLGVLASGPEKSIF
;
A
#
# COMPACT_ATOMS: atom_id res chain seq x y z
N MET A 1 -61.09 -16.68 -3.24
CA MET A 1 -61.03 -15.33 -2.64
C MET A 1 -59.91 -14.61 -3.37
N GLU A 2 -60.24 -13.72 -4.30
CA GLU A 2 -59.25 -13.06 -5.16
C GLU A 2 -58.43 -12.05 -4.35
N CYS A 3 -57.09 -12.18 -4.39
CA CYS A 3 -56.15 -11.28 -3.72
C CYS A 3 -56.15 -9.93 -4.44
N VAL A 4 -56.58 -8.85 -3.78
CA VAL A 4 -56.56 -7.49 -4.33
C VAL A 4 -55.27 -6.81 -3.89
N THR A 5 -54.25 -6.84 -4.75
CA THR A 5 -53.04 -6.02 -4.61
C THR A 5 -53.40 -4.54 -4.76
N ARG A 6 -53.08 -3.72 -3.75
CA ARG A 6 -53.16 -2.26 -3.82
C ARG A 6 -51.76 -1.68 -3.89
N ASP A 7 -51.13 -1.77 -5.05
CA ASP A 7 -49.97 -0.94 -5.36
C ASP A 7 -50.46 0.46 -5.76
N ILE A 8 -49.89 1.50 -5.14
CA ILE A 8 -50.26 2.91 -5.38
C ILE A 8 -50.03 3.28 -6.86
N HIS A 9 -49.08 2.64 -7.54
CA HIS A 9 -48.89 2.79 -8.99
C HIS A 9 -49.80 1.89 -9.85
N GLN A 10 -50.29 0.76 -9.33
CA GLN A 10 -51.24 -0.11 -10.05
C GLN A 10 -52.65 0.47 -10.17
N ARG A 11 -53.00 1.55 -9.46
CA ARG A 11 -54.25 2.29 -9.73
C ARG A 11 -54.35 2.78 -11.19
N LEU A 12 -53.26 2.78 -11.97
CA LEU A 12 -53.24 3.26 -13.35
C LEU A 12 -53.02 2.21 -14.44
N LYS A 13 -52.61 0.97 -14.15
CA LYS A 13 -52.28 -0.04 -15.18
C LYS A 13 -52.57 -1.47 -14.71
N GLY A 14 -53.81 -1.93 -14.86
CA GLY A 14 -54.29 -3.22 -14.38
C GLY A 14 -53.54 -4.46 -14.91
N PHE A 15 -52.51 -4.88 -14.19
CA PHE A 15 -51.84 -6.19 -14.34
C PHE A 15 -52.05 -7.00 -13.06
N ARG A 16 -52.70 -8.16 -13.16
CA ARG A 16 -52.79 -9.18 -12.09
C ARG A 16 -51.70 -10.23 -12.34
N LEU A 17 -50.86 -10.51 -11.33
CA LEU A 17 -49.92 -11.63 -11.32
C LEU A 17 -50.46 -12.72 -10.37
N ASP A 18 -50.49 -13.98 -10.84
CA ASP A 18 -50.86 -15.15 -10.02
C ASP A 18 -49.77 -15.46 -8.97
N SER A 19 -50.17 -15.88 -7.78
CA SER A 19 -49.26 -16.04 -6.61
C SER A 19 -48.13 -17.05 -6.83
N VAL A 20 -48.37 -18.16 -7.55
CA VAL A 20 -47.35 -19.18 -7.84
C VAL A 20 -46.22 -18.63 -8.73
N ASN A 21 -46.56 -17.78 -9.70
CA ASN A 21 -45.57 -17.15 -10.57
C ASN A 21 -44.72 -16.14 -9.79
N HIS A 22 -45.30 -15.42 -8.82
CA HIS A 22 -44.57 -14.46 -7.99
C HIS A 22 -43.42 -15.11 -7.22
N PHE A 23 -43.65 -16.22 -6.52
CA PHE A 23 -42.61 -16.89 -5.73
C PHE A 23 -41.47 -17.45 -6.60
N GLN A 24 -41.78 -18.01 -7.77
CA GLN A 24 -40.75 -18.49 -8.71
C GLN A 24 -39.89 -17.34 -9.28
N HIS A 25 -40.50 -16.19 -9.57
CA HIS A 25 -39.76 -15.01 -10.02
C HIS A 25 -38.87 -14.43 -8.92
N VAL A 26 -39.32 -14.44 -7.66
CA VAL A 26 -38.53 -14.01 -6.51
C VAL A 26 -37.31 -14.91 -6.31
N ASP A 27 -37.47 -16.24 -6.30
CA ASP A 27 -36.35 -17.18 -6.12
C ASP A 27 -35.30 -17.05 -7.24
N SER A 28 -35.77 -16.89 -8.50
CA SER A 28 -34.90 -16.60 -9.64
C SER A 28 -34.14 -15.28 -9.48
N ALA A 29 -34.80 -14.23 -8.97
CA ALA A 29 -34.20 -12.92 -8.76
C ALA A 29 -33.18 -12.94 -7.59
N VAL A 30 -33.46 -13.64 -6.49
CA VAL A 30 -32.52 -13.83 -5.38
C VAL A 30 -31.23 -14.47 -5.88
N ASN A 31 -31.35 -15.51 -6.70
CA ASN A 31 -30.23 -16.28 -7.24
C ASN A 31 -29.61 -15.71 -8.54
N ASP A 32 -30.05 -14.54 -9.00
CA ASP A 32 -29.50 -13.93 -10.22
C ASP A 32 -28.02 -13.57 -10.03
N ARG A 33 -27.15 -14.29 -10.75
CA ARG A 33 -25.69 -14.09 -10.73
C ARG A 33 -25.27 -12.68 -11.13
N ARG A 34 -26.01 -11.98 -12.01
CA ARG A 34 -25.69 -10.61 -12.42
C ARG A 34 -25.99 -9.63 -11.28
N ARG A 35 -27.13 -9.80 -10.61
CA ARG A 35 -27.51 -9.05 -9.41
C ARG A 35 -26.51 -9.27 -8.27
N LEU A 36 -26.14 -10.52 -7.99
CA LEU A 36 -25.16 -10.85 -6.96
C LEU A 36 -23.78 -10.25 -7.25
N ARG A 37 -23.32 -10.27 -8.51
CA ARG A 37 -22.09 -9.56 -8.91
C ARG A 37 -22.21 -8.05 -8.74
N ALA A 38 -23.36 -7.46 -9.08
CA ALA A 38 -23.59 -6.04 -8.86
C ALA A 38 -23.50 -5.69 -7.37
N LEU A 39 -24.14 -6.46 -6.49
CA LEU A 39 -24.06 -6.30 -5.03
C LEU A 39 -22.62 -6.46 -4.53
N ALA A 40 -21.92 -7.51 -4.95
CA ALA A 40 -20.53 -7.77 -4.57
C ALA A 40 -19.58 -6.62 -4.98
N SER A 41 -19.87 -5.93 -6.10
CA SER A 41 -19.05 -4.79 -6.56
C SER A 41 -19.02 -3.61 -5.58
N TYR A 42 -20.02 -3.49 -4.69
CA TYR A 42 -20.05 -2.44 -3.66
C TYR A 42 -19.25 -2.80 -2.41
N ARG A 43 -18.82 -4.07 -2.25
CA ARG A 43 -18.09 -4.57 -1.06
C ARG A 43 -18.74 -4.12 0.26
N ILE A 44 -20.08 -4.20 0.32
CA ILE A 44 -20.88 -3.64 1.41
C ILE A 44 -21.28 -4.68 2.47
N LEU A 45 -21.42 -5.95 2.06
CA LEU A 45 -21.77 -7.05 2.97
C LEU A 45 -20.68 -7.24 4.03
N ASP A 46 -21.09 -7.63 5.24
CA ASP A 46 -20.23 -7.89 6.40
C ASP A 46 -19.30 -6.73 6.80
N THR A 47 -19.68 -5.50 6.43
CA THR A 47 -18.94 -4.31 6.84
C THR A 47 -19.36 -3.82 8.21
N GLU A 48 -18.45 -3.10 8.87
CA GLU A 48 -18.72 -2.45 10.16
C GLU A 48 -19.88 -1.45 10.09
N TYR A 49 -20.36 -1.06 11.27
CA TYR A 49 -21.35 0.01 11.40
C TYR A 49 -20.82 1.32 10.80
N GLU A 50 -21.67 2.04 10.10
CA GLU A 50 -21.37 3.36 9.54
C GLU A 50 -22.49 4.32 9.89
N GLU A 51 -22.15 5.39 10.62
CA GLU A 51 -23.10 6.38 11.16
C GLU A 51 -24.00 6.97 10.08
N ALA A 52 -23.44 7.30 8.90
CA ALA A 52 -24.19 7.87 7.78
C ALA A 52 -25.34 6.97 7.28
N PHE A 53 -25.23 5.64 7.38
CA PHE A 53 -26.36 4.75 7.04
C PHE A 53 -27.39 4.69 8.16
N HIS A 54 -26.95 4.76 9.42
CA HIS A 54 -27.85 4.76 10.57
C HIS A 54 -28.70 6.03 10.63
N GLU A 55 -28.13 7.20 10.34
CA GLU A 55 -28.87 8.46 10.25
C GLU A 55 -30.01 8.38 9.21
N LEU A 56 -29.77 7.75 8.06
CA LEU A 56 -30.78 7.56 7.02
C LEU A 56 -31.92 6.62 7.47
N VAL A 57 -31.59 5.57 8.23
CA VAL A 57 -32.59 4.69 8.85
C VAL A 57 -33.41 5.44 9.90
N LEU A 58 -32.76 6.25 10.75
CA LEU A 58 -33.42 7.08 11.75
C LEU A 58 -34.38 8.09 11.11
N LEU A 59 -33.97 8.74 10.02
CA LEU A 59 -34.83 9.63 9.25
C LEU A 59 -36.03 8.89 8.66
N ALA A 60 -35.84 7.69 8.10
CA ALA A 60 -36.93 6.89 7.55
C ALA A 60 -37.97 6.53 8.62
N ALA A 61 -37.53 6.04 9.78
CA ALA A 61 -38.39 5.73 10.92
C ALA A 61 -39.15 6.98 11.41
N THR A 62 -38.45 8.10 11.56
CA THR A 62 -39.02 9.36 12.06
C THR A 62 -40.07 9.93 11.10
N ILE A 63 -39.77 10.00 9.80
CA ILE A 63 -40.67 10.55 8.79
C ILE A 63 -41.93 9.67 8.64
N CYS A 64 -41.76 8.37 8.71
CA CYS A 64 -42.87 7.42 8.59
C CYS A 64 -43.62 7.20 9.91
N ASP A 65 -43.14 7.78 11.03
CA ASP A 65 -43.61 7.54 12.39
C ASP A 65 -43.74 6.03 12.68
N ALA A 66 -42.71 5.26 12.31
CA ALA A 66 -42.68 3.81 12.40
C ALA A 66 -41.61 3.36 13.41
N PRO A 67 -41.87 2.29 14.18
CA PRO A 67 -40.94 1.83 15.21
C PRO A 67 -39.70 1.13 14.64
N ILE A 68 -39.73 0.70 13.38
CA ILE A 68 -38.67 -0.07 12.73
C ILE A 68 -38.33 0.55 11.39
N ALA A 69 -37.03 0.67 11.12
CA ALA A 69 -36.51 0.95 9.79
C ALA A 69 -35.19 0.21 9.58
N VAL A 70 -34.90 -0.16 8.33
CA VAL A 70 -33.73 -0.98 7.98
C VAL A 70 -33.20 -0.61 6.60
N ILE A 71 -31.88 -0.48 6.47
CA ILE A 71 -31.18 -0.60 5.17
C ILE A 71 -30.62 -2.00 5.11
N ASN A 72 -31.13 -2.81 4.19
CA ASN A 72 -30.71 -4.19 4.02
C ASN A 72 -30.29 -4.49 2.58
N PHE A 73 -29.47 -5.52 2.43
CA PHE A 73 -29.05 -6.09 1.16
C PHE A 73 -29.41 -7.58 1.11
N ILE A 74 -29.86 -8.02 -0.06
CA ILE A 74 -30.30 -9.39 -0.27
C ILE A 74 -29.16 -10.18 -0.88
N ASP A 75 -28.57 -11.08 -0.11
CA ASP A 75 -27.56 -12.03 -0.58
C ASP A 75 -28.23 -13.34 -1.02
N GLN A 76 -27.44 -14.35 -1.41
CA GLN A 76 -27.97 -15.64 -1.85
C GLN A 76 -28.68 -16.41 -0.73
N GLU A 77 -28.14 -16.38 0.50
CA GLU A 77 -28.62 -17.22 1.62
C GLU A 77 -29.27 -16.40 2.75
N ARG A 78 -29.11 -15.07 2.73
CA ARG A 78 -29.52 -14.19 3.83
C ARG A 78 -29.93 -12.81 3.36
N GLN A 79 -30.67 -12.12 4.22
CA GLN A 79 -30.86 -10.68 4.16
C GLN A 79 -29.96 -10.04 5.22
N TRP A 80 -28.96 -9.27 4.78
CA TRP A 80 -27.96 -8.64 5.66
C TRP A 80 -28.25 -7.16 5.88
N PHE A 81 -28.17 -6.70 7.13
CA PHE A 81 -28.59 -5.34 7.51
C PHE A 81 -27.36 -4.44 7.68
N LYS A 82 -27.29 -3.40 6.84
CA LYS A 82 -26.24 -2.38 6.94
C LYS A 82 -26.47 -1.44 8.11
N ALA A 83 -27.72 -1.10 8.33
CA ALA A 83 -28.19 -0.30 9.45
C ALA A 83 -29.63 -0.70 9.77
N GLU A 84 -29.97 -0.72 11.06
CA GLU A 84 -31.30 -1.06 11.55
C GLU A 84 -31.63 -0.23 12.79
N ILE A 85 -32.92 -0.03 13.00
CA ILE A 85 -33.49 0.43 14.26
C ILE A 85 -34.71 -0.44 14.55
N GLY A 86 -34.83 -0.91 15.79
CA GLY A 86 -36.03 -1.57 16.31
C GLY A 86 -36.06 -3.10 16.16
N LEU A 87 -35.16 -3.71 15.40
CA LEU A 87 -35.09 -5.17 15.25
C LEU A 87 -34.03 -5.81 16.17
N GLY A 88 -32.92 -5.13 16.44
CA GLY A 88 -31.87 -5.62 17.35
C GLY A 88 -31.09 -6.83 16.82
N ILE A 89 -31.17 -7.10 15.51
CA ILE A 89 -30.46 -8.18 14.81
C ILE A 89 -29.80 -7.62 13.56
N ARG A 90 -28.76 -8.29 13.04
CA ARG A 90 -28.00 -7.83 11.87
C ARG A 90 -28.30 -8.55 10.57
N GLU A 91 -29.02 -9.66 10.62
CA GLU A 91 -29.41 -10.41 9.44
C GLU A 91 -30.58 -11.36 9.76
N THR A 92 -31.23 -11.85 8.71
CA THR A 92 -32.25 -12.90 8.74
C THR A 92 -32.00 -13.89 7.62
N ALA A 93 -32.48 -15.12 7.77
CA ALA A 93 -32.53 -16.08 6.66
C ALA A 93 -33.37 -15.51 5.51
N ILE A 94 -33.01 -15.86 4.27
CA ILE A 94 -33.65 -15.29 3.08
C ILE A 94 -35.10 -15.77 2.89
N ASP A 95 -35.40 -17.00 3.29
CA ASP A 95 -36.72 -17.65 3.19
C ASP A 95 -37.81 -16.91 3.99
N ILE A 96 -37.45 -16.30 5.11
CA ILE A 96 -38.33 -15.48 5.95
C ILE A 96 -38.28 -13.98 5.59
N SER A 97 -37.50 -13.57 4.59
CA SER A 97 -37.43 -12.17 4.16
C SER A 97 -38.76 -11.69 3.58
N ILE A 98 -39.26 -10.54 4.05
CA ILE A 98 -40.33 -9.80 3.33
C ILE A 98 -39.74 -8.99 2.18
N CYS A 99 -38.49 -8.53 2.32
CA CYS A 99 -37.83 -7.63 1.37
C CYS A 99 -37.58 -8.30 0.01
N GLN A 100 -37.41 -9.62 -0.04
CA GLN A 100 -37.23 -10.37 -1.29
C GLN A 100 -38.39 -10.19 -2.28
N HIS A 101 -39.61 -9.95 -1.80
CA HIS A 101 -40.74 -9.70 -2.69
C HIS A 101 -40.59 -8.39 -3.48
N GLY A 102 -39.78 -7.46 -2.99
CA GLY A 102 -39.43 -6.23 -3.71
C GLY A 102 -38.48 -6.44 -4.88
N LEU A 103 -37.83 -7.61 -5.01
CA LEU A 103 -36.85 -7.86 -6.09
C LEU A 103 -37.48 -7.85 -7.49
N VAL A 104 -38.78 -8.14 -7.59
CA VAL A 104 -39.54 -8.17 -8.85
C VAL A 104 -40.37 -6.90 -9.06
N GLU A 105 -40.23 -5.90 -8.18
CA GLU A 105 -41.02 -4.67 -8.18
C GLU A 105 -40.25 -3.49 -8.79
N HIS A 106 -40.96 -2.38 -9.03
CA HIS A 106 -40.39 -1.20 -9.69
C HIS A 106 -39.65 -0.29 -8.70
N ASP A 107 -40.30 0.56 -7.90
CA ASP A 107 -39.53 1.56 -7.13
C ASP A 107 -39.73 1.46 -5.62
N ILE A 108 -40.98 1.24 -5.20
CA ILE A 108 -41.35 1.05 -3.80
C ILE A 108 -42.40 -0.05 -3.74
N LEU A 109 -42.23 -1.00 -2.81
CA LEU A 109 -43.24 -1.99 -2.45
C LEU A 109 -43.89 -1.59 -1.14
N VAL A 110 -45.22 -1.39 -1.12
CA VAL A 110 -46.00 -1.13 0.09
C VAL A 110 -46.97 -2.29 0.33
N ILE A 111 -46.97 -2.82 1.54
CA ILE A 111 -47.89 -3.82 2.05
C ILE A 111 -48.55 -3.23 3.30
N GLU A 112 -49.80 -2.79 3.15
CA GLU A 112 -50.55 -2.10 4.21
C GLU A 112 -50.86 -3.01 5.40
N ASP A 113 -51.15 -4.30 5.11
CA ASP A 113 -51.35 -5.36 6.11
C ASP A 113 -50.76 -6.69 5.60
N THR A 114 -49.64 -7.12 6.17
CA THR A 114 -48.93 -8.35 5.80
C THR A 114 -49.73 -9.62 6.06
N GLN A 115 -50.65 -9.63 7.05
CA GLN A 115 -51.52 -10.78 7.29
C GLN A 115 -52.62 -10.91 6.22
N ALA A 116 -52.97 -9.80 5.56
CA ALA A 116 -53.94 -9.77 4.48
C ALA A 116 -53.31 -9.96 3.09
N ASP A 117 -51.98 -9.91 2.98
CA ASP A 117 -51.25 -10.03 1.73
C ASP A 117 -50.89 -11.51 1.45
N CYS A 118 -51.32 -12.01 0.28
CA CYS A 118 -51.11 -13.40 -0.11
C CYS A 118 -49.63 -13.77 -0.29
N ARG A 119 -48.71 -12.81 -0.41
CA ARG A 119 -47.26 -13.04 -0.54
C ARG A 119 -46.60 -13.27 0.81
N THR A 120 -47.12 -12.68 1.88
CA THR A 120 -46.47 -12.63 3.20
C THR A 120 -47.28 -13.25 4.35
N SER A 121 -48.57 -13.54 4.14
CA SER A 121 -49.47 -14.10 5.17
C SER A 121 -49.06 -15.45 5.75
N SER A 122 -48.20 -16.23 5.06
CA SER A 122 -47.63 -17.48 5.58
C SER A 122 -46.21 -17.33 6.14
N ASN A 123 -45.68 -16.10 6.18
CA ASN A 123 -44.31 -15.84 6.63
C ASN A 123 -44.24 -15.94 8.17
N PRO A 124 -43.23 -16.65 8.74
CA PRO A 124 -43.06 -16.75 10.20
C PRO A 124 -42.99 -15.40 10.93
N LEU A 125 -42.51 -14.34 10.30
CA LEU A 125 -42.46 -12.99 10.90
C LEU A 125 -43.82 -12.30 11.01
N VAL A 126 -44.88 -12.90 10.43
CA VAL A 126 -46.22 -12.31 10.29
C VAL A 126 -47.28 -13.11 11.09
N SER A 127 -46.98 -14.34 11.52
CA SER A 127 -48.00 -15.27 12.04
C SER A 127 -47.55 -16.09 13.27
N SER A 128 -46.53 -15.65 14.01
CA SER A 128 -45.89 -16.49 15.03
C SER A 128 -45.93 -15.96 16.47
N GLY A 129 -46.48 -14.77 16.76
CA GLY A 129 -46.67 -14.35 18.17
C GLY A 129 -46.96 -12.86 18.42
N ASP A 130 -46.67 -12.40 19.64
CA ASP A 130 -47.03 -11.06 20.17
C ASP A 130 -46.41 -9.85 19.42
N LYS A 131 -45.51 -10.09 18.46
CA LYS A 131 -44.82 -9.07 17.66
C LYS A 131 -44.88 -9.36 16.16
N ASP A 132 -46.05 -9.80 15.68
CA ASP A 132 -46.26 -9.98 14.24
C ASP A 132 -46.05 -8.67 13.49
N LEU A 133 -45.17 -8.67 12.49
CA LEU A 133 -45.01 -7.54 11.59
C LEU A 133 -46.29 -7.43 10.76
N ARG A 134 -46.93 -6.25 10.80
CA ARG A 134 -48.21 -5.98 10.12
C ARG A 134 -48.08 -5.05 8.95
N PHE A 135 -47.06 -4.20 8.90
CA PHE A 135 -46.87 -3.26 7.81
C PHE A 135 -45.44 -3.34 7.28
N TYR A 136 -45.31 -3.15 5.97
CA TYR A 136 -44.02 -3.05 5.29
C TYR A 136 -44.09 -2.02 4.18
N ALA A 137 -43.12 -1.10 4.14
CA ALA A 137 -42.84 -0.32 2.95
C ALA A 137 -41.34 -0.33 2.66
N GLY A 138 -40.95 -0.83 1.50
CA GLY A 138 -39.56 -0.98 1.07
C GLY A 138 -39.27 -0.21 -0.20
N ALA A 139 -38.38 0.77 -0.11
CA ALA A 139 -37.87 1.54 -1.23
C ALA A 139 -36.61 0.85 -1.80
N LEU A 140 -36.62 0.54 -3.10
CA LEU A 140 -35.67 -0.40 -3.69
C LEU A 140 -34.28 0.23 -4.00
N LEU A 141 -33.23 -0.35 -3.43
CA LEU A 141 -31.85 0.04 -3.71
C LEU A 141 -31.39 -0.65 -4.99
N LYS A 142 -31.03 0.12 -6.02
CA LYS A 142 -30.78 -0.42 -7.37
C LYS A 142 -29.44 0.01 -7.95
N SER A 143 -28.80 -0.90 -8.67
CA SER A 143 -27.67 -0.62 -9.56
C SER A 143 -28.01 -1.05 -10.98
N GLY A 144 -28.25 -0.08 -11.86
CA GLY A 144 -28.81 -0.34 -13.19
C GLY A 144 -30.16 -1.09 -13.09
N PRO A 145 -30.33 -2.23 -13.76
CA PRO A 145 -31.56 -3.03 -13.69
C PRO A 145 -31.65 -3.90 -12.43
N HIS A 146 -30.60 -3.99 -11.62
CA HIS A 146 -30.51 -4.95 -10.52
C HIS A 146 -30.93 -4.33 -9.19
N VAL A 147 -31.89 -4.94 -8.50
CA VAL A 147 -32.25 -4.62 -7.11
C VAL A 147 -31.26 -5.30 -6.17
N LEU A 148 -30.59 -4.52 -5.33
CA LEU A 148 -29.56 -5.00 -4.41
C LEU A 148 -30.12 -5.27 -3.01
N GLY A 149 -31.17 -4.56 -2.64
CA GLY A 149 -31.71 -4.52 -1.29
C GLY A 149 -32.78 -3.43 -1.14
N THR A 150 -33.12 -3.07 0.10
CA THR A 150 -34.15 -2.05 0.37
C THR A 150 -33.75 -1.12 1.51
N LEU A 151 -34.22 0.12 1.44
CA LEU A 151 -34.49 0.96 2.61
C LEU A 151 -35.96 0.73 2.96
N CYS A 152 -36.24 0.07 4.07
CA CYS A 152 -37.60 -0.26 4.46
C CYS A 152 -37.98 0.27 5.84
N VAL A 153 -39.27 0.48 6.03
CA VAL A 153 -39.92 0.78 7.30
C VAL A 153 -40.94 -0.30 7.60
N LEU A 154 -41.03 -0.70 8.87
CA LEU A 154 -41.92 -1.76 9.32
C LEU A 154 -42.68 -1.33 10.58
N ASP A 155 -43.86 -1.91 10.78
CA ASP A 155 -44.70 -1.64 11.95
C ASP A 155 -45.43 -2.94 12.38
N TYR A 156 -45.78 -3.01 13.67
CA TYR A 156 -46.59 -4.07 14.26
C TYR A 156 -48.10 -3.80 14.13
N ARG A 157 -48.47 -2.71 13.45
CA ARG A 157 -49.85 -2.37 13.10
C ARG A 157 -49.99 -2.09 11.61
N PRO A 158 -51.15 -2.40 10.98
CA PRO A 158 -51.42 -2.00 9.61
C PRO A 158 -51.31 -0.48 9.44
N ARG A 159 -50.79 -0.04 8.29
CA ARG A 159 -50.56 1.39 8.00
C ARG A 159 -50.69 1.68 6.52
N THR A 160 -51.17 2.88 6.20
CA THR A 160 -51.11 3.47 4.86
C THR A 160 -50.17 4.67 4.91
N LEU A 161 -49.20 4.74 4.00
CA LEU A 161 -48.32 5.90 3.90
C LEU A 161 -49.01 7.05 3.16
N THR A 162 -48.72 8.27 3.61
CA THR A 162 -49.07 9.48 2.85
C THR A 162 -48.16 9.64 1.63
N GLU A 163 -48.61 10.40 0.62
CA GLU A 163 -47.79 10.69 -0.57
C GLU A 163 -46.43 11.31 -0.19
N LYS A 164 -46.41 12.25 0.78
CA LYS A 164 -45.18 12.86 1.29
C LYS A 164 -44.22 11.85 1.92
N GLN A 165 -44.73 10.84 2.62
CA GLN A 165 -43.90 9.79 3.21
C GLN A 165 -43.30 8.88 2.12
N VAL A 166 -44.09 8.53 1.10
CA VAL A 166 -43.60 7.77 -0.06
C VAL A 166 -42.52 8.55 -0.81
N GLU A 167 -42.74 9.84 -1.10
CA GLU A 167 -41.75 10.72 -1.72
C GLU A 167 -40.47 10.84 -0.89
N SER A 168 -40.62 10.94 0.44
CA SER A 168 -39.47 11.01 1.36
C SER A 168 -38.66 9.71 1.37
N LEU A 169 -39.32 8.54 1.33
CA LEU A 169 -38.64 7.25 1.22
C LEU A 169 -37.87 7.12 -0.09
N ASP A 170 -38.41 7.60 -1.22
CA ASP A 170 -37.65 7.63 -2.48
C ASP A 170 -36.42 8.56 -2.40
N LEU A 171 -36.57 9.74 -1.79
CA LEU A 171 -35.45 10.67 -1.57
C LEU A 171 -34.35 10.01 -0.73
N LEU A 172 -34.71 9.37 0.39
CA LEU A 172 -33.76 8.67 1.26
C LEU A 172 -33.09 7.49 0.56
N ARG A 173 -33.86 6.68 -0.19
CA ARG A 173 -33.33 5.59 -1.02
C ARG A 173 -32.28 6.09 -2.00
N ARG A 174 -32.50 7.24 -2.65
CA ARG A 174 -31.50 7.89 -3.51
C ARG A 174 -30.26 8.34 -2.73
N GLN A 175 -30.39 8.82 -1.50
CA GLN A 175 -29.23 9.14 -0.66
C GLN A 175 -28.44 7.89 -0.27
N VAL A 176 -29.11 6.79 0.09
CA VAL A 176 -28.45 5.50 0.37
C VAL A 176 -27.63 5.05 -0.85
N MET A 177 -28.20 5.12 -2.06
CA MET A 177 -27.47 4.76 -3.28
C MET A 177 -26.28 5.68 -3.56
N ARG A 178 -26.40 6.99 -3.32
CA ARG A 178 -25.27 7.93 -3.46
C ARG A 178 -24.15 7.64 -2.47
N LEU A 179 -24.49 7.26 -1.24
CA LEU A 179 -23.52 6.88 -0.22
C LEU A 179 -22.79 5.58 -0.61
N LEU A 180 -23.52 4.58 -1.12
CA LEU A 180 -22.94 3.34 -1.64
C LEU A 180 -22.00 3.59 -2.82
N GLU A 181 -22.40 4.43 -3.77
CA GLU A 181 -21.55 4.79 -4.91
C GLU A 181 -20.29 5.53 -4.48
N THR A 182 -20.41 6.49 -3.57
CA THR A 182 -19.25 7.19 -2.99
C THR A 182 -18.30 6.21 -2.32
N ARG A 183 -18.81 5.27 -1.51
CA ARG A 183 -18.01 4.24 -0.85
C ARG A 183 -17.28 3.35 -1.86
N ARG A 184 -17.98 2.90 -2.91
CA ARG A 184 -17.39 2.09 -3.99
C ARG A 184 -16.24 2.82 -4.68
N LEU A 185 -16.46 4.09 -5.06
CA LEU A 185 -15.45 4.90 -5.73
C LEU A 185 -14.23 5.17 -4.85
N GLN A 186 -14.44 5.49 -3.57
CA GLN A 186 -13.35 5.69 -2.61
C GLN A 186 -12.49 4.43 -2.46
N PHE A 187 -13.13 3.26 -2.41
CA PHE A 187 -12.43 2.00 -2.29
C PHE A 187 -11.58 1.72 -3.53
N THR A 188 -12.16 1.83 -4.74
CA THR A 188 -11.43 1.66 -6.01
C THR A 188 -10.28 2.67 -6.15
N GLN A 189 -10.50 3.92 -5.74
CA GLN A 189 -9.46 4.95 -5.78
C GLN A 189 -8.28 4.60 -4.86
N ARG A 190 -8.54 4.07 -3.66
CA ARG A 190 -7.48 3.66 -2.73
C ARG A 190 -6.63 2.52 -3.29
N GLU A 191 -7.25 1.51 -3.89
CA GLU A 191 -6.52 0.40 -4.54
C GLU A 191 -5.61 0.95 -5.66
N ALA A 192 -6.13 1.82 -6.53
CA ALA A 192 -5.36 2.39 -7.64
C ALA A 192 -4.18 3.26 -7.17
N ILE A 193 -4.35 4.05 -6.11
CA ILE A 193 -3.27 4.87 -5.53
C ILE A 193 -2.16 3.97 -4.97
N GLN A 194 -2.52 2.89 -4.27
CA GLN A 194 -1.55 1.96 -3.71
C GLN A 194 -0.73 1.26 -4.81
N GLU A 195 -1.39 0.82 -5.88
CA GLU A 195 -0.72 0.21 -7.03
C GLU A 195 0.25 1.18 -7.71
N LEU A 196 -0.18 2.43 -7.93
CA LEU A 196 0.65 3.46 -8.52
C LEU A 196 1.88 3.80 -7.65
N ASP A 197 1.72 3.85 -6.33
CA ASP A 197 2.82 4.09 -5.40
C ASP A 197 3.86 2.96 -5.43
N LEU A 198 3.42 1.70 -5.51
CA LEU A 198 4.31 0.54 -5.66
C LEU A 198 5.08 0.61 -6.98
N MET A 199 4.38 0.84 -8.09
CA MET A 199 4.99 0.97 -9.41
C MET A 199 5.99 2.12 -9.47
N ARG A 200 5.67 3.26 -8.84
CA ARG A 200 6.57 4.42 -8.76
C ARG A 200 7.84 4.09 -7.98
N ARG A 201 7.74 3.35 -6.87
CA ARG A 201 8.92 2.93 -6.09
C ARG A 201 9.81 1.98 -6.88
N ASP A 202 9.20 1.04 -7.60
CA ASP A 202 9.91 0.09 -8.44
C ASP A 202 10.69 0.80 -9.56
N LEU A 203 10.01 1.67 -10.31
CA LEU A 203 10.64 2.52 -11.32
C LEU A 203 11.75 3.39 -10.74
N HIS A 204 11.56 3.97 -9.56
CA HIS A 204 12.58 4.79 -8.91
C HIS A 204 13.81 3.96 -8.53
N SER A 205 13.64 2.76 -7.97
CA SER A 205 14.76 1.88 -7.64
C SER A 205 15.55 1.49 -8.89
N HIS A 206 14.86 1.09 -9.96
CA HIS A 206 15.51 0.71 -11.22
C HIS A 206 16.20 1.87 -11.94
N ALA A 207 15.61 3.07 -11.91
CA ALA A 207 16.18 4.22 -12.59
C ALA A 207 17.37 4.82 -11.84
N TYR A 208 17.33 4.85 -10.50
CA TYR A 208 18.26 5.67 -9.71
C TYR A 208 19.18 4.90 -8.75
N GLN A 209 18.89 3.65 -8.41
CA GLN A 209 19.66 2.91 -7.41
C GLN A 209 20.43 1.73 -8.03
N ASP A 210 21.53 1.36 -7.39
CA ASP A 210 22.22 0.09 -7.63
C ASP A 210 21.46 -1.04 -6.91
N HIS A 211 21.07 -2.07 -7.64
CA HIS A 211 20.23 -3.16 -7.12
C HIS A 211 20.88 -3.93 -5.96
N LEU A 212 22.22 -3.99 -5.91
CA LEU A 212 22.92 -4.76 -4.90
C LEU A 212 23.06 -3.99 -3.58
N THR A 213 23.45 -2.71 -3.67
CA THR A 213 23.85 -1.90 -2.51
C THR A 213 22.77 -0.91 -2.04
N GLY A 214 21.80 -0.58 -2.89
CA GLY A 214 20.78 0.43 -2.62
C GLY A 214 21.28 1.88 -2.65
N LEU A 215 22.57 2.10 -2.93
CA LEU A 215 23.14 3.43 -3.20
C LEU A 215 22.67 3.95 -4.56
N LEU A 216 22.96 5.21 -4.89
CA LEU A 216 22.71 5.68 -6.25
C LEU A 216 23.52 4.84 -7.26
N ASN A 217 22.92 4.58 -8.41
CA ASN A 217 23.66 4.03 -9.54
C ASN A 217 24.45 5.13 -10.25
N ARG A 218 25.37 4.72 -11.13
CA ARG A 218 26.20 5.61 -11.94
C ARG A 218 25.40 6.73 -12.63
N ARG A 219 24.33 6.39 -13.35
CA ARG A 219 23.52 7.35 -14.12
C ARG A 219 22.87 8.41 -13.23
N ALA A 220 22.37 8.02 -12.06
CA ALA A 220 21.78 8.95 -11.10
C ALA A 220 22.82 9.90 -10.49
N PHE A 221 24.00 9.37 -10.20
CA PHE A 221 25.09 10.14 -9.63
C PHE A 221 25.66 11.14 -10.63
N GLU A 222 25.84 10.75 -11.90
CA GLU A 222 26.25 11.62 -13.00
C GLU A 222 25.34 12.86 -13.08
N LYS A 223 24.02 12.65 -13.11
CA LYS A 223 23.04 13.74 -13.14
C LYS A 223 23.12 14.65 -11.90
N ARG A 224 23.45 14.09 -10.73
CA ARG A 224 23.63 14.89 -9.50
C ARG A 224 24.90 15.73 -9.57
N LEU A 225 25.98 15.19 -10.13
CA LEU A 225 27.23 15.93 -10.34
C LEU A 225 27.05 17.08 -11.34
N GLU A 226 26.32 16.87 -12.43
CA GLU A 226 25.99 17.92 -13.40
C GLU A 226 25.34 19.13 -12.71
N LEU A 227 24.30 18.87 -11.90
CA LEU A 227 23.61 19.92 -11.14
C LEU A 227 24.54 20.62 -10.14
N GLU A 228 25.46 19.89 -9.51
CA GLU A 228 26.38 20.45 -8.54
C GLU A 228 27.41 21.38 -9.21
N ILE A 229 27.96 20.97 -10.36
CA ILE A 229 28.87 21.79 -11.19
C ILE A 229 28.18 23.08 -11.64
N GLU A 230 26.92 23.00 -12.09
CA GLU A 230 26.13 24.17 -12.51
C GLU A 230 25.78 25.10 -11.34
N SER A 231 25.67 24.58 -10.12
CA SER A 231 25.22 25.34 -8.94
C SER A 231 26.30 26.19 -8.26
N VAL A 232 27.54 26.16 -8.76
CA VAL A 232 28.69 26.85 -8.15
C VAL A 232 28.49 28.37 -8.20
N THR A 233 28.16 28.94 -7.05
CA THR A 233 28.13 30.40 -6.84
C THR A 233 29.36 30.82 -6.05
N SER A 234 29.93 31.97 -6.39
CA SER A 234 31.18 32.49 -5.80
C SER A 234 31.11 32.84 -4.30
N ALA A 235 29.95 32.66 -3.66
CA ALA A 235 29.73 32.94 -2.23
C ALA A 235 29.43 31.68 -1.37
N ALA A 236 29.29 30.49 -1.96
CA ALA A 236 29.03 29.25 -1.23
C ALA A 236 30.33 28.51 -0.86
N LEU A 237 30.29 27.71 0.22
CA LEU A 237 31.35 26.74 0.50
C LEU A 237 31.48 25.76 -0.68
N PRO A 238 32.72 25.33 -1.03
CA PRO A 238 32.93 24.44 -2.16
C PRO A 238 32.29 23.07 -1.91
N SER A 239 32.13 22.27 -2.96
CA SER A 239 31.72 20.87 -2.85
C SER A 239 32.90 19.97 -3.20
N MET A 240 33.04 18.85 -2.49
CA MET A 240 34.14 17.90 -2.68
C MET A 240 33.61 16.58 -3.23
N LEU A 241 34.35 15.98 -4.17
CA LEU A 241 34.08 14.64 -4.68
C LEU A 241 35.16 13.68 -4.19
N LEU A 242 34.73 12.56 -3.62
CA LEU A 242 35.58 11.47 -3.18
C LEU A 242 35.31 10.25 -4.06
N MET A 243 36.38 9.56 -4.46
CA MET A 243 36.29 8.24 -5.10
C MET A 243 37.01 7.19 -4.28
N LEU A 244 36.32 6.11 -3.96
CA LEU A 244 36.81 4.96 -3.22
C LEU A 244 36.79 3.74 -4.12
N ASP A 245 37.88 2.97 -4.12
CA ASP A 245 37.95 1.67 -4.80
C ASP A 245 38.53 0.64 -3.82
N LEU A 246 37.80 -0.45 -3.62
CA LEU A 246 38.17 -1.52 -2.71
C LEU A 246 39.41 -2.29 -3.21
N ASN A 247 40.48 -2.27 -2.42
CA ASN A 247 41.71 -2.98 -2.76
C ASN A 247 41.50 -4.50 -2.73
N ASP A 248 42.08 -5.19 -3.72
CA ASP A 248 42.11 -6.65 -3.85
C ASP A 248 40.74 -7.36 -3.83
N PHE A 249 39.65 -6.63 -4.12
CA PHE A 249 38.30 -7.18 -4.09
C PHE A 249 38.09 -8.35 -5.07
N LYS A 250 38.73 -8.30 -6.24
CA LYS A 250 38.74 -9.43 -7.19
C LYS A 250 39.29 -10.72 -6.56
N ASN A 251 40.38 -10.64 -5.80
CA ASN A 251 40.96 -11.80 -5.13
C ASN A 251 40.01 -12.38 -4.06
N VAL A 252 39.26 -11.52 -3.37
CA VAL A 252 38.21 -11.96 -2.43
C VAL A 252 37.12 -12.74 -3.16
N ASN A 253 36.65 -12.26 -4.31
CA ASN A 253 35.68 -12.98 -5.14
C ASN A 253 36.23 -14.32 -5.63
N ASP A 254 37.47 -14.34 -6.12
CA ASP A 254 38.11 -15.56 -6.65
C ASP A 254 38.33 -16.61 -5.54
N THR A 255 38.59 -16.17 -4.30
CA THR A 255 38.87 -17.06 -3.16
C THR A 255 37.62 -17.51 -2.40
N ARG A 256 36.64 -16.61 -2.21
CA ARG A 256 35.46 -16.83 -1.34
C ARG A 256 34.13 -16.85 -2.10
N GLY A 257 34.17 -16.64 -3.41
CA GLY A 257 33.00 -16.66 -4.29
C GLY A 257 32.21 -15.35 -4.30
N HIS A 258 31.50 -15.13 -5.40
CA HIS A 258 30.75 -13.88 -5.66
C HIS A 258 29.69 -13.56 -4.60
N LYS A 259 28.99 -14.56 -4.03
CA LYS A 259 28.00 -14.31 -2.97
C LYS A 259 28.61 -13.65 -1.73
N PHE A 260 29.86 -13.99 -1.40
CA PHE A 260 30.58 -13.38 -0.28
C PHE A 260 31.02 -11.96 -0.64
N GLY A 261 31.50 -11.74 -1.86
CA GLY A 261 31.79 -10.39 -2.36
C GLY A 261 30.56 -9.49 -2.36
N ASP A 262 29.40 -10.00 -2.76
CA ASP A 262 28.13 -9.28 -2.70
C ASP A 262 27.76 -8.87 -1.27
N ALA A 263 28.00 -9.75 -0.29
CA ALA A 263 27.80 -9.43 1.12
C ALA A 263 28.76 -8.34 1.62
N ILE A 264 30.02 -8.36 1.16
CA ILE A 264 30.99 -7.29 1.43
C ILE A 264 30.53 -5.95 0.84
N LEU A 265 30.09 -5.93 -0.42
CA LEU A 265 29.62 -4.70 -1.07
C LEU A 265 28.42 -4.09 -0.35
N LYS A 266 27.47 -4.93 0.09
CA LYS A 266 26.33 -4.51 0.92
C LYS A 266 26.77 -3.92 2.27
N ALA A 267 27.68 -4.59 2.97
CA ALA A 267 28.21 -4.13 4.24
C ALA A 267 29.03 -2.82 4.07
N ALA A 268 29.79 -2.70 2.99
CA ALA A 268 30.57 -1.51 2.68
C ALA A 268 29.64 -0.32 2.42
N ALA A 269 28.62 -0.50 1.58
CA ALA A 269 27.62 0.53 1.32
C ALA A 269 26.92 1.02 2.60
N LEU A 270 26.56 0.09 3.49
CA LEU A 270 25.96 0.41 4.79
C LEU A 270 26.91 1.23 5.67
N ASN A 271 28.14 0.76 5.85
CA ASN A 271 29.16 1.43 6.67
C ASN A 271 29.53 2.82 6.12
N LEU A 272 29.63 2.96 4.79
CA LEU A 272 29.89 4.24 4.15
C LEU A 272 28.74 5.21 4.41
N ARG A 273 27.48 4.76 4.27
CA ARG A 273 26.29 5.58 4.54
C ARG A 273 26.21 6.02 6.00
N ASP A 274 26.55 5.15 6.94
CA ASP A 274 26.54 5.48 8.37
C ASP A 274 27.71 6.40 8.75
N ALA A 275 28.78 6.42 7.94
CA ALA A 275 29.93 7.28 8.07
C ALA A 275 29.79 8.62 7.31
N THR A 276 28.64 8.92 6.71
CA THR A 276 28.35 10.19 6.03
C THR A 276 27.13 10.90 6.63
N ARG A 277 26.91 12.15 6.23
CA ARG A 277 25.75 12.97 6.63
C ARG A 277 24.58 12.69 5.69
N SER A 278 23.37 13.04 6.12
CA SER A 278 22.17 12.94 5.26
C SER A 278 22.20 13.80 4.00
N ALA A 279 23.04 14.85 3.98
CA ALA A 279 23.23 15.73 2.82
C ALA A 279 24.29 15.20 1.83
N ASP A 280 25.12 14.25 2.25
CA ASP A 280 26.15 13.65 1.40
C ASP A 280 25.49 12.66 0.43
N VAL A 281 25.96 12.62 -0.81
CA VAL A 281 25.39 11.74 -1.84
C VAL A 281 26.35 10.60 -2.11
N LEU A 282 25.86 9.36 -2.03
CA LEU A 282 26.66 8.15 -2.20
C LEU A 282 26.18 7.36 -3.41
N ALA A 283 27.12 6.89 -4.21
CA ALA A 283 26.85 6.02 -5.35
C ALA A 283 27.81 4.84 -5.40
N ARG A 284 27.32 3.74 -5.98
CA ARG A 284 28.18 2.69 -6.49
C ARG A 284 28.42 2.97 -7.98
N TRP A 285 29.64 3.37 -8.30
CA TRP A 285 30.03 3.80 -9.65
C TRP A 285 30.37 2.61 -10.56
N GLY A 286 31.04 1.61 -9.97
CA GLY A 286 31.53 0.41 -10.65
C GLY A 286 31.31 -0.87 -9.84
N GLY A 287 32.06 -1.93 -10.15
CA GLY A 287 31.95 -3.20 -9.45
C GLY A 287 32.30 -3.08 -7.96
N ASP A 288 33.40 -2.41 -7.67
CA ASP A 288 34.02 -2.22 -6.35
C ASP A 288 34.36 -0.75 -6.07
N GLU A 289 33.80 0.16 -6.87
CA GLU A 289 34.03 1.59 -6.81
C GLU A 289 32.81 2.32 -6.23
N PHE A 290 33.06 3.23 -5.31
CA PHE A 290 32.06 4.09 -4.67
C PHE A 290 32.45 5.56 -4.84
N LEU A 291 31.45 6.40 -5.14
CA LEU A 291 31.61 7.84 -5.16
C LEU A 291 30.83 8.48 -4.02
N ILE A 292 31.41 9.52 -3.43
CA ILE A 292 30.76 10.33 -2.41
C ILE A 292 30.91 11.81 -2.80
N LEU A 293 29.79 12.47 -3.05
CA LEU A 293 29.72 13.92 -3.17
C LEU A 293 29.42 14.51 -1.79
N LEU A 294 30.25 15.48 -1.38
CA LEU A 294 30.14 16.22 -0.12
C LEU A 294 29.81 17.68 -0.45
N PRO A 295 28.51 18.05 -0.49
CA PRO A 295 28.11 19.44 -0.75
C PRO A 295 28.59 20.37 0.36
N SER A 296 28.92 21.62 0.01
CA SER A 296 29.23 22.69 0.98
C SER A 296 30.27 22.28 2.04
N THR A 297 31.32 21.59 1.60
CA THR A 297 32.37 21.02 2.42
C THR A 297 33.72 21.48 1.89
N ASP A 298 34.58 22.03 2.74
CA ASP A 298 35.95 22.36 2.36
C ASP A 298 36.88 21.14 2.35
N GLU A 299 38.08 21.31 1.79
CA GLU A 299 39.06 20.25 1.65
C GLU A 299 39.47 19.63 3.00
N HIS A 300 39.64 20.45 4.05
CA HIS A 300 40.08 19.96 5.35
C HIS A 300 39.01 19.05 5.99
N VAL A 301 37.74 19.47 5.93
CA VAL A 301 36.61 18.65 6.41
C VAL A 301 36.45 17.39 5.55
N ALA A 302 36.62 17.48 4.23
CA ALA A 302 36.56 16.32 3.35
C ALA A 302 37.64 15.29 3.69
N GLN A 303 38.87 15.71 3.99
CA GLN A 303 39.95 14.81 4.45
C GLN A 303 39.57 14.07 5.75
N GLN A 304 38.95 14.75 6.71
CA GLN A 304 38.48 14.11 7.95
C GLN A 304 37.39 13.07 7.68
N ILE A 305 36.42 13.40 6.82
CA ILE A 305 35.38 12.45 6.40
C ILE A 305 36.01 11.26 5.69
N ALA A 306 37.00 11.48 4.83
CA ALA A 306 37.67 10.41 4.10
C ALA A 306 38.44 9.44 5.02
N GLN A 307 39.08 9.96 6.08
CA GLN A 307 39.68 9.10 7.11
C GLN A 307 38.64 8.28 7.86
N ARG A 308 37.50 8.89 8.19
CA ARG A 308 36.37 8.19 8.81
C ARG A 308 35.83 7.07 7.91
N LEU A 309 35.69 7.32 6.61
CA LEU A 309 35.26 6.31 5.62
C LEU A 309 36.27 5.16 5.53
N LYS A 310 37.58 5.46 5.43
CA LYS A 310 38.63 4.42 5.45
C LYS A 310 38.58 3.58 6.74
N GLN A 311 38.33 4.20 7.89
CA GLN A 311 38.21 3.48 9.16
C GLN A 311 36.94 2.62 9.23
N ALA A 312 35.82 3.10 8.69
CA ALA A 312 34.58 2.34 8.61
C ALA A 312 34.71 1.08 7.74
N LEU A 313 35.50 1.14 6.65
CA LEU A 313 35.81 -0.02 5.82
C LEU A 313 36.76 -1.01 6.52
N LYS A 314 37.76 -0.53 7.28
CA LYS A 314 38.66 -1.41 8.06
C LYS A 314 37.94 -2.18 9.17
N ASN A 315 36.88 -1.60 9.73
CA ASN A 315 36.09 -2.20 10.79
C ASN A 315 34.91 -3.03 10.25
N LEU A 316 34.88 -3.30 8.94
CA LEU A 316 33.78 -3.98 8.28
C LEU A 316 33.66 -5.43 8.75
N ARG A 317 32.42 -5.85 9.01
CA ARG A 317 32.10 -7.22 9.40
C ARG A 317 31.08 -7.82 8.46
N VAL A 318 31.27 -9.08 8.10
CA VAL A 318 30.33 -9.87 7.29
C VAL A 318 30.17 -11.22 7.96
N ALA A 319 28.92 -11.64 8.23
CA ALA A 319 28.62 -12.89 8.93
C ALA A 319 29.43 -13.07 10.24
N GLU A 320 29.50 -12.01 11.04
CA GLU A 320 30.27 -11.93 12.30
C GLU A 320 31.80 -12.00 12.16
N GLU A 321 32.34 -12.21 10.96
CA GLU A 321 33.78 -12.17 10.69
C GLU A 321 34.26 -10.74 10.44
N SER A 322 35.44 -10.39 10.97
CA SER A 322 36.13 -9.14 10.63
C SER A 322 36.82 -9.30 9.27
N ILE A 323 36.57 -8.38 8.35
CA ILE A 323 37.18 -8.37 7.03
C ILE A 323 38.21 -7.24 6.98
N ASP A 324 39.48 -7.58 6.75
CA ASP A 324 40.51 -6.58 6.52
C ASP A 324 40.37 -6.00 5.10
N LEU A 325 39.46 -5.04 4.97
CA LEU A 325 39.17 -4.35 3.74
C LEU A 325 39.80 -2.95 3.77
N SER A 326 40.57 -2.64 2.72
CA SER A 326 41.13 -1.31 2.52
C SER A 326 40.69 -0.75 1.18
N ALA A 327 40.76 0.57 1.00
CA ALA A 327 40.39 1.23 -0.23
C ALA A 327 41.40 2.30 -0.63
N GLY A 328 41.64 2.43 -1.94
CA GLY A 328 42.24 3.62 -2.52
C GLY A 328 41.25 4.78 -2.48
N LEU A 329 41.75 6.01 -2.34
CA LEU A 329 40.91 7.19 -2.20
C LEU A 329 41.44 8.36 -3.03
N GLY A 330 40.60 8.91 -3.91
CA GLY A 330 40.79 10.19 -4.58
C GLY A 330 39.90 11.26 -3.96
N ILE A 331 40.38 12.49 -3.85
CA ILE A 331 39.60 13.65 -3.38
C ILE A 331 39.89 14.82 -4.32
N VAL A 332 38.84 15.46 -4.84
CA VAL A 332 38.93 16.65 -5.70
C VAL A 332 37.83 17.65 -5.35
N GLN A 333 38.07 18.94 -5.63
CA GLN A 333 37.07 20.00 -5.46
C GLN A 333 36.26 20.15 -6.75
N VAL A 334 34.92 20.09 -6.65
CA VAL A 334 34.00 20.07 -7.80
C VAL A 334 34.03 21.37 -8.60
N SER A 335 34.15 22.52 -7.93
CA SER A 335 34.06 23.84 -8.57
C SER A 335 35.19 24.20 -9.54
N HIS A 336 36.23 23.36 -9.68
CA HIS A 336 37.30 23.56 -10.66
C HIS A 336 36.98 23.01 -12.06
N PHE A 337 35.83 22.36 -12.23
CA PHE A 337 35.51 21.62 -13.45
C PHE A 337 34.28 22.20 -14.13
N SER A 338 34.26 22.10 -15.47
CA SER A 338 33.09 22.51 -16.29
C SER A 338 32.32 21.31 -16.84
N SER A 339 32.82 20.10 -16.63
CA SER A 339 32.18 18.86 -17.10
C SER A 339 32.41 17.71 -16.11
N VAL A 340 31.46 16.77 -16.09
CA VAL A 340 31.58 15.55 -15.26
C VAL A 340 32.72 14.67 -15.74
N GLU A 341 32.98 14.62 -17.04
CA GLU A 341 34.05 13.77 -17.61
C GLU A 341 35.44 14.17 -17.10
N GLU A 342 35.77 15.47 -17.13
CA GLU A 342 37.03 16.00 -16.59
C GLU A 342 37.16 15.77 -15.09
N LEU A 343 36.08 16.04 -14.34
CA LEU A 343 36.03 15.82 -12.89
C LEU A 343 36.30 14.35 -12.53
N MET A 344 35.70 13.43 -13.28
CA MET A 344 35.88 11.99 -13.07
C MET A 344 37.28 11.51 -13.45
N GLN A 345 37.89 12.09 -14.48
CA GLN A 345 39.27 11.78 -14.84
C GLN A 345 40.25 12.19 -13.73
N ASP A 346 40.08 13.38 -13.15
CA ASP A 346 40.97 13.89 -12.11
C ASP A 346 40.81 13.14 -10.78
N VAL A 347 39.59 12.78 -10.38
CA VAL A 347 39.38 12.01 -9.15
C VAL A 347 39.94 10.59 -9.27
N ASP A 348 39.88 9.98 -10.47
CA ASP A 348 40.49 8.69 -10.74
C ASP A 348 42.03 8.74 -10.65
N VAL A 349 42.65 9.76 -11.25
CA VAL A 349 44.09 9.99 -11.15
C VAL A 349 44.53 10.18 -9.69
N ALA A 350 43.76 10.93 -8.91
CA ALA A 350 44.01 11.11 -7.48
C ALA A 350 43.93 9.78 -6.71
N MET A 351 42.90 8.97 -6.98
CA MET A 351 42.69 7.67 -6.35
C MET A 351 43.81 6.68 -6.71
N TYR A 352 44.18 6.59 -7.99
CA TYR A 352 45.26 5.72 -8.46
C TYR A 352 46.60 6.12 -7.82
N THR A 353 46.84 7.42 -7.64
CA THR A 353 48.05 7.93 -6.96
C THR A 353 48.10 7.52 -5.49
N ASP A 354 46.97 7.56 -4.77
CA ASP A 354 46.88 7.08 -3.38
C ASP A 354 47.16 5.56 -3.30
N LYS A 355 46.60 4.76 -4.22
CA LYS A 355 46.86 3.31 -4.27
C LYS A 355 48.35 3.00 -4.46
N ARG A 356 49.04 3.70 -5.35
CA ARG A 356 50.49 3.48 -5.59
C ARG A 356 51.33 3.83 -4.37
N LYS A 357 51.10 4.99 -3.74
CA LYS A 357 51.82 5.40 -2.53
C LYS A 357 51.68 4.38 -1.40
N ASN A 358 50.48 3.83 -1.21
CA ASN A 358 50.22 2.83 -0.18
C ASN A 358 50.84 1.46 -0.51
N LYS A 359 50.87 1.05 -1.78
CA LYS A 359 51.59 -0.16 -2.23
C LYS A 359 53.10 -0.02 -2.04
N ASP A 360 53.69 1.11 -2.43
CA ASP A 360 55.12 1.37 -2.26
C ASP A 360 55.51 1.43 -0.78
N ARG A 361 54.68 2.06 0.06
CA ARG A 361 54.88 2.08 1.51
C ARG A 361 54.81 0.68 2.13
N SER A 362 53.85 -0.14 1.70
CA SER A 362 53.73 -1.53 2.14
C SER A 362 54.92 -2.38 1.70
N ALA A 363 55.43 -2.15 0.48
CA ALA A 363 56.64 -2.81 -0.03
C ALA A 363 57.92 -2.36 0.70
N LEU A 364 58.01 -1.09 1.11
CA LEU A 364 59.11 -0.60 1.96
C LEU A 364 59.07 -1.22 3.36
N ILE A 365 57.89 -1.30 3.99
CA ILE A 365 57.71 -1.95 5.31
C ILE A 365 58.04 -3.45 5.22
N GLY A 366 57.57 -4.12 4.16
CA GLY A 366 57.90 -5.53 3.89
C GLY A 366 59.41 -5.78 3.71
N ARG A 367 60.14 -4.84 3.09
CA ARG A 367 61.61 -4.92 2.96
C ARG A 367 62.36 -4.62 4.26
N HIS A 368 61.82 -3.76 5.13
CA HIS A 368 62.43 -3.47 6.43
C HIS A 368 62.31 -4.65 7.40
N ASN A 369 61.16 -5.34 7.42
CA ASN A 369 60.95 -6.52 8.28
C ASN A 369 61.79 -7.74 7.88
N VAL A 370 62.24 -7.83 6.61
CA VAL A 370 63.14 -8.91 6.16
C VAL A 370 64.60 -8.64 6.56
N ARG A 371 65.02 -7.38 6.73
CA ARG A 371 66.39 -7.05 7.14
C ARG A 371 66.64 -7.15 8.64
N GLU A 372 65.63 -6.99 9.49
CA GLU A 372 65.79 -7.16 10.96
C GLU A 372 65.85 -8.63 11.41
N ASN A 373 65.39 -9.59 10.60
CA ASN A 373 65.43 -11.02 10.94
C ASN A 373 66.70 -11.77 10.50
N LEU A 374 67.68 -11.09 9.89
CA LEU A 374 68.94 -11.71 9.43
C LEU A 374 70.19 -11.26 10.23
N GLY A 375 70.00 -10.57 11.37
CA GLY A 375 71.09 -10.00 12.18
C GLY A 375 71.50 -10.77 13.43
N VAL A 376 70.87 -11.89 13.80
CA VAL A 376 71.15 -12.58 15.08
C VAL A 376 71.45 -14.07 14.87
N LEU A 377 72.49 -14.40 14.11
CA LEU A 377 73.15 -15.72 14.16
C LEU A 377 74.66 -15.58 13.88
N ALA A 378 75.40 -15.01 14.83
CA ALA A 378 76.84 -15.24 14.92
C ALA A 378 77.34 -14.92 16.34
N SER A 379 77.41 -15.94 17.19
CA SER A 379 78.50 -16.22 18.16
C SER A 379 78.00 -17.07 19.33
N GLY A 380 78.52 -18.29 19.44
CA GLY A 380 78.32 -19.19 20.58
C GLY A 380 79.34 -20.34 20.51
N PRO A 381 80.15 -20.58 21.56
CA PRO A 381 81.42 -21.30 21.43
C PRO A 381 81.32 -22.81 21.69
N GLU A 382 82.38 -23.50 21.28
CA GLU A 382 82.74 -24.86 21.66
C GLU A 382 82.55 -25.12 23.17
N LYS A 383 82.01 -26.30 23.52
CA LYS A 383 82.56 -27.18 24.56
C LYS A 383 81.97 -28.59 24.51
N SER A 384 82.90 -29.53 24.43
CA SER A 384 82.90 -30.95 24.77
C SER A 384 82.02 -31.35 25.98
N ILE A 385 81.41 -32.55 25.95
CA ILE A 385 81.81 -33.74 26.76
C ILE A 385 80.75 -34.88 26.60
N PHE A 386 81.30 -36.10 26.46
CA PHE A 386 80.74 -37.47 26.34
C PHE A 386 80.11 -37.91 25.02
#